data_AF-A0A961UXI6-F1
#
_entry.id   AF-A0A961UXI6-F1
#
_cell.length_a   1.000
_cell.length_b   1.000
_cell.length_c   1.000
_cell.angle_alpha   90.00
_cell.angle_beta   90.00
_cell.angle_gamma   90.00
#
_symmetry.space_group_name_H-M   'P 1'
#
loop_
_entity.id
_entity.type
_entity.pdbx_description
1 polymer ?
#
loop_
_entity_poly.entity_id
_entity_poly.type
_entity_poly.pdbx_seq_one_letter_code
_entity_poly.pdbx_strand_id
1 'polypeptide(L)'
;RVPDHGKLAPWRFIVFRGDAGAEAGKALATLFVQKKPDADEERIAEERNRLARAPLVVGVVSTAAPHVKIPEFEQLLSAGNAAMLTVMAAHALGFAAHWVTEWISYDEDAGRILGLRPGERFVGFVHIGTPTVPPVDRPRPALDDVVEFWKPADSNA
;
A
#
# COMPACT_ATOMS: atom_id res chain seq x y z
N ARG A 1 8.47 -3.43 13.10
CA ARG A 1 8.67 -2.38 14.11
C ARG A 1 8.99 -1.09 13.37
N VAL A 2 8.23 -0.03 13.57
CA VAL A 2 8.41 1.24 12.82
C VAL A 2 8.44 2.42 13.78
N PRO A 3 8.97 3.58 13.37
CA PRO A 3 8.80 4.83 14.12
C PRO A 3 7.31 5.16 14.25
N ASP A 4 6.85 5.33 15.48
CA ASP A 4 5.44 5.53 15.83
C ASP A 4 5.35 6.52 17.01
N HIS A 5 5.06 7.78 16.69
CA HIS A 5 4.97 8.83 17.68
C HIS A 5 3.72 8.63 18.54
N GLY A 6 3.92 8.47 19.85
CA GLY A 6 2.83 8.14 20.78
C GLY A 6 2.56 6.64 20.91
N LYS A 7 3.26 5.77 20.16
CA LYS A 7 3.11 4.30 20.22
C LYS A 7 1.65 3.86 19.97
N LEU A 8 1.01 4.49 19.00
CA LEU A 8 -0.42 4.37 18.73
C LEU A 8 -0.75 3.12 17.89
N ALA A 9 0.22 2.59 17.15
CA ALA A 9 0.02 1.59 16.11
C ALA A 9 -1.18 1.91 15.18
N PRO A 10 -1.21 3.08 14.52
CA PRO A 10 -2.31 3.55 13.67
C PRO A 10 -2.36 2.82 12.31
N TRP A 11 -2.15 1.51 12.32
CA TRP A 11 -2.24 0.66 11.15
C TRP A 11 -2.74 -0.73 11.53
N ARG A 12 -3.31 -1.41 10.54
CA ARG A 12 -3.60 -2.84 10.61
C ARG A 12 -3.35 -3.50 9.26
N PHE A 13 -3.30 -4.82 9.25
CA PHE A 13 -3.03 -5.61 8.05
C PHE A 13 -4.23 -6.49 7.71
N ILE A 14 -4.57 -6.57 6.44
CA ILE A 14 -5.54 -7.52 5.89
C ILE A 14 -4.77 -8.48 4.99
N VAL A 15 -4.88 -9.78 5.26
CA VAL A 15 -4.10 -10.81 4.58
C VAL A 15 -4.98 -11.54 3.58
N PHE A 16 -4.62 -11.47 2.31
CA PHE A 16 -5.24 -12.23 1.22
C PHE A 16 -4.29 -13.35 0.82
N ARG A 17 -4.64 -14.60 1.16
CA ARG A 17 -3.82 -15.79 0.89
C ARG A 17 -4.71 -16.92 0.40
N GLY A 18 -4.21 -17.69 -0.57
CA GLY A 18 -4.98 -18.79 -1.17
C GLY A 18 -6.28 -18.28 -1.79
N ASP A 19 -7.37 -18.99 -1.54
CA ASP A 19 -8.67 -18.71 -2.15
C ASP A 19 -9.22 -17.31 -1.80
N ALA A 20 -8.86 -16.76 -0.62
CA ALA A 20 -9.30 -15.44 -0.20
C ALA A 20 -8.88 -14.32 -1.17
N GLY A 21 -7.71 -14.44 -1.82
CA GLY A 21 -7.27 -13.47 -2.84
C GLY A 21 -8.11 -13.54 -4.10
N ALA A 22 -8.49 -14.75 -4.52
CA ALA A 22 -9.33 -14.97 -5.69
C ALA A 22 -10.79 -14.56 -5.44
N GLU A 23 -11.32 -14.81 -4.24
CA GLU A 23 -12.66 -14.37 -3.84
C GLU A 23 -12.75 -12.84 -3.78
N ALA A 24 -11.76 -12.19 -3.15
CA ALA A 24 -11.70 -10.74 -3.11
C ALA A 24 -11.59 -10.14 -4.52
N GLY A 25 -10.76 -10.72 -5.39
CA GLY A 25 -10.63 -10.31 -6.79
C GLY A 25 -11.95 -10.44 -7.57
N LYS A 26 -12.71 -11.53 -7.40
CA LYS A 26 -14.04 -11.69 -8.01
C LYS A 26 -15.00 -10.58 -7.57
N ALA A 27 -15.04 -10.25 -6.29
CA ALA A 27 -15.87 -9.17 -5.77
C ALA A 27 -15.47 -7.80 -6.35
N LEU A 28 -14.15 -7.54 -6.46
CA LEU A 28 -13.63 -6.35 -7.11
C LEU A 28 -14.00 -6.27 -8.59
N ALA A 29 -13.95 -7.38 -9.33
CA ALA A 29 -14.35 -7.42 -10.73
C ALA A 29 -15.85 -7.10 -10.90
N THR A 30 -16.72 -7.62 -10.02
CA THR A 30 -18.15 -7.27 -10.02
C THR A 30 -18.36 -5.77 -9.81
N LEU A 31 -17.68 -5.18 -8.82
CA LEU A 31 -17.73 -3.73 -8.58
C LEU A 31 -17.19 -2.94 -9.77
N PHE A 32 -16.10 -3.41 -10.38
CA PHE A 32 -15.47 -2.76 -11.50
C PHE A 32 -16.40 -2.67 -12.70
N VAL A 33 -17.11 -3.75 -13.06
CA VAL A 33 -18.12 -3.76 -14.13
C VAL A 33 -19.26 -2.77 -13.84
N GLN A 34 -19.71 -2.67 -12.58
CA GLN A 34 -20.74 -1.71 -12.20
C GLN A 34 -20.28 -0.25 -12.40
N LYS A 35 -19.01 0.05 -12.06
CA LYS A 35 -18.44 1.40 -12.20
C LYS A 35 -17.97 1.72 -13.62
N LYS A 36 -17.64 0.69 -14.42
CA LYS A 36 -17.13 0.78 -15.78
C LYS A 36 -17.86 -0.24 -16.68
N PRO A 37 -19.12 0.02 -17.07
CA PRO A 37 -19.91 -0.93 -17.85
C PRO A 37 -19.31 -1.28 -19.22
N ASP A 38 -18.53 -0.37 -19.79
CA ASP A 38 -17.89 -0.52 -21.10
C ASP A 38 -16.49 -1.14 -21.03
N ALA A 39 -16.07 -1.64 -19.86
CA ALA A 39 -14.78 -2.31 -19.73
C ALA A 39 -14.74 -3.61 -20.54
N ASP A 40 -13.60 -3.86 -21.20
CA ASP A 40 -13.37 -5.13 -21.89
C ASP A 40 -13.14 -6.30 -20.92
N GLU A 41 -13.30 -7.53 -21.42
CA GLU A 41 -13.13 -8.74 -20.60
C GLU A 41 -11.69 -8.90 -20.10
N GLU A 42 -10.69 -8.37 -20.82
CA GLU A 42 -9.29 -8.40 -20.38
C GLU A 42 -9.12 -7.63 -19.08
N ARG A 43 -9.62 -6.40 -19.02
CA ARG A 43 -9.57 -5.57 -17.82
C ARG A 43 -10.39 -6.17 -16.68
N ILE A 44 -11.55 -6.75 -16.97
CA ILE A 44 -12.36 -7.45 -15.96
C ILE A 44 -11.59 -8.65 -15.39
N ALA A 45 -10.89 -9.42 -16.24
CA ALA A 45 -10.06 -10.54 -15.82
C ALA A 45 -8.84 -10.08 -15.00
N GLU A 46 -8.25 -8.93 -15.32
CA GLU A 46 -7.18 -8.32 -14.52
C GLU A 46 -7.65 -7.99 -13.09
N GLU A 47 -8.86 -7.44 -12.94
CA GLU A 47 -9.46 -7.14 -11.64
C GLU A 47 -9.79 -8.43 -10.87
N ARG A 48 -10.35 -9.43 -11.57
CA ARG A 48 -10.68 -10.75 -11.00
C ARG A 48 -9.47 -11.43 -10.37
N ASN A 49 -8.28 -11.21 -10.93
CA ASN A 49 -7.03 -11.77 -10.45
C ASN A 49 -6.21 -10.81 -9.59
N ARG A 50 -6.64 -9.55 -9.38
CA ARG A 50 -5.81 -8.47 -8.80
C ARG A 50 -5.12 -8.89 -7.50
N LEU A 51 -5.85 -9.47 -6.56
CA LEU A 51 -5.34 -9.91 -5.26
C LEU A 51 -4.86 -11.38 -5.24
N ALA A 52 -4.79 -12.01 -6.41
CA ALA A 52 -4.30 -13.39 -6.61
C ALA A 52 -3.05 -13.45 -7.53
N ARG A 53 -2.52 -12.30 -7.99
CA ARG A 53 -1.29 -12.22 -8.80
C ARG A 53 -0.04 -12.70 -8.08
N ALA A 54 -0.09 -12.78 -6.75
CA ALA A 54 0.95 -13.28 -5.89
C ALA A 54 0.35 -14.27 -4.88
N PRO A 55 1.10 -15.26 -4.38
CA PRO A 55 0.59 -16.23 -3.40
C PRO A 55 0.15 -15.60 -2.08
N LEU A 56 0.62 -14.38 -1.79
CA LEU A 56 0.25 -13.59 -0.64
C LEU A 56 0.11 -12.12 -1.05
N VAL A 57 -0.99 -11.49 -0.66
CA VAL A 57 -1.14 -10.02 -0.73
C VAL A 57 -1.52 -9.51 0.66
N VAL A 58 -0.85 -8.45 1.11
CA VAL A 58 -1.13 -7.80 2.39
C VAL A 58 -1.64 -6.38 2.11
N GLY A 59 -2.92 -6.14 2.37
CA GLY A 59 -3.48 -4.79 2.42
C GLY A 59 -3.04 -4.10 3.71
N VAL A 60 -2.26 -3.03 3.58
CA VAL A 60 -1.82 -2.20 4.71
C VAL A 60 -2.81 -1.06 4.87
N VAL A 61 -3.47 -1.02 6.02
CA VAL A 61 -4.54 -0.08 6.33
C VAL A 61 -4.00 0.96 7.31
N SER A 62 -4.19 2.24 7.00
CA SER A 62 -4.06 3.32 7.98
C SER A 62 -5.35 3.43 8.78
N THR A 63 -5.21 3.49 10.10
CA THR A 63 -6.27 3.81 11.05
C THR A 63 -6.02 5.15 11.72
N ALA A 64 -5.28 6.04 11.04
CA ALA A 64 -5.02 7.38 11.52
C ALA A 64 -6.33 8.12 11.80
N ALA A 65 -6.39 8.81 12.94
CA ALA A 65 -7.58 9.52 13.39
C ALA A 65 -7.20 10.76 14.21
N PRO A 66 -8.14 11.71 14.41
CA PRO A 66 -7.90 12.87 15.26
C PRO A 66 -7.38 12.46 16.64
N HIS A 67 -6.26 13.03 17.05
CA HIS A 67 -5.63 12.72 18.33
C HIS A 67 -5.14 14.01 18.99
N VAL A 68 -5.26 14.06 20.33
CA VAL A 68 -5.01 15.27 21.14
C VAL A 68 -3.58 15.80 21.06
N LYS A 69 -2.63 14.97 20.63
CA LYS A 69 -1.20 15.31 20.58
C LYS A 69 -0.48 14.94 19.29
N ILE A 70 -1.02 13.99 18.52
CA ILE A 70 -0.28 13.34 17.43
C ILE A 70 -1.04 13.61 16.13
N PRO A 71 -0.54 14.48 15.25
CA PRO A 71 -1.20 14.78 13.98
C PRO A 71 -1.43 13.52 13.14
N GLU A 72 -2.56 13.48 12.42
CA GLU A 72 -2.90 12.36 11.53
C GLU A 72 -1.84 12.11 10.45
N PHE A 73 -1.13 13.16 10.02
CA PHE A 73 -0.01 13.05 9.10
C PHE A 73 1.10 12.15 9.65
N GLU A 74 1.50 12.32 10.92
CA GLU A 74 2.54 11.49 11.54
C GLU A 74 2.09 10.04 11.69
N GLN A 75 0.81 9.84 12.01
CA GLN A 75 0.19 8.52 12.07
C GLN A 75 0.20 7.83 10.70
N LEU A 76 -0.13 8.57 9.63
CA LEU A 76 -0.09 8.08 8.26
C LEU A 76 1.34 7.72 7.81
N LEU A 77 2.34 8.55 8.15
CA LEU A 77 3.75 8.24 7.90
C LEU A 77 4.16 6.92 8.59
N SER A 78 3.65 6.68 9.79
CA SER A 78 3.92 5.44 10.52
C SER A 78 3.30 4.22 9.81
N ALA A 79 2.07 4.34 9.31
CA ALA A 79 1.44 3.29 8.49
C ALA A 79 2.18 3.06 7.15
N GLY A 80 2.70 4.11 6.52
CA GLY A 80 3.59 4.02 5.35
C GLY A 80 4.89 3.29 5.64
N ASN A 81 5.52 3.58 6.78
CA ASN A 81 6.68 2.84 7.25
C ASN A 81 6.35 1.37 7.51
N ALA A 82 5.15 1.07 8.00
CA ALA A 82 4.70 -0.31 8.21
C ALA A 82 4.64 -1.07 6.87
N ALA A 83 4.09 -0.45 5.82
CA ALA A 83 4.08 -1.01 4.47
C ALA A 83 5.50 -1.25 3.92
N MET A 84 6.38 -0.24 4.00
CA MET A 84 7.75 -0.36 3.52
C MET A 84 8.52 -1.45 4.27
N LEU A 85 8.34 -1.55 5.59
CA LEU A 85 9.03 -2.57 6.38
C LEU A 85 8.46 -3.97 6.11
N THR A 86 7.18 -4.12 5.76
CA THR A 86 6.65 -5.39 5.25
C THR A 86 7.36 -5.81 3.97
N VAL A 87 7.61 -4.88 3.04
CA VAL A 87 8.39 -5.14 1.82
C VAL A 87 9.82 -5.58 2.18
N MET A 88 10.51 -4.81 3.03
CA MET A 88 11.89 -5.14 3.44
C MET A 88 11.98 -6.50 4.16
N ALA A 89 11.02 -6.80 5.03
CA ALA A 89 10.97 -8.07 5.75
C ALA A 89 10.76 -9.26 4.81
N ALA A 90 9.89 -9.12 3.80
CA ALA A 90 9.70 -10.15 2.78
C ALA A 90 11.01 -10.43 2.03
N HIS A 91 11.73 -9.37 1.62
CA HIS A 91 13.04 -9.49 0.99
C HIS A 91 14.09 -10.16 1.89
N ALA A 92 14.16 -9.76 3.16
CA ALA A 92 15.08 -10.36 4.13
C ALA A 92 14.81 -11.86 4.36
N LEU A 93 13.57 -12.31 4.14
CA LEU A 93 13.17 -13.72 4.24
C LEU A 93 13.33 -14.49 2.91
N GLY A 94 13.89 -13.87 1.86
CA GLY A 94 14.14 -14.51 0.57
C GLY A 94 12.98 -14.45 -0.43
N PHE A 95 11.92 -13.71 -0.11
CA PHE A 95 10.81 -13.46 -1.05
C PHE A 95 11.05 -12.17 -1.84
N ALA A 96 10.31 -11.99 -2.92
CA ALA A 96 10.14 -10.70 -3.58
C ALA A 96 8.84 -10.06 -3.10
N ALA A 97 8.84 -8.72 -2.99
CA ALA A 97 7.65 -7.96 -2.67
C ALA A 97 7.47 -6.73 -3.57
N HIS A 98 6.23 -6.44 -3.91
CA HIS A 98 5.83 -5.27 -4.71
C HIS A 98 4.70 -4.53 -4.00
N TRP A 99 4.94 -3.26 -3.64
CA TRP A 99 3.94 -2.39 -3.02
C TRP A 99 3.29 -1.49 -4.08
N VAL A 100 1.96 -1.57 -4.18
CA VAL A 100 1.15 -0.79 -5.11
C VAL A 100 -0.17 -0.36 -4.45
N THR A 101 -0.74 0.80 -4.81
CA THR A 101 -2.02 1.28 -4.26
C THR A 101 -3.21 1.00 -5.20
N GLU A 102 -3.13 1.47 -6.45
CA GLU A 102 -4.19 1.34 -7.46
C GLU A 102 -5.56 1.89 -7.02
N TRP A 103 -6.57 1.81 -7.88
CA TRP A 103 -7.89 2.42 -7.64
C TRP A 103 -8.58 1.88 -6.38
N ILE A 104 -8.37 0.60 -6.05
CA ILE A 104 -8.96 -0.07 -4.88
C ILE A 104 -8.46 0.49 -3.53
N SER A 105 -7.36 1.25 -3.52
CA SER A 105 -6.90 1.93 -2.30
C SER A 105 -7.67 3.21 -1.98
N TYR A 106 -8.35 3.78 -2.99
CA TYR A 106 -9.02 5.08 -2.90
C TYR A 106 -10.55 4.98 -3.00
N ASP A 107 -11.07 3.93 -3.64
CA ASP A 107 -12.50 3.73 -3.81
C ASP A 107 -13.16 3.17 -2.53
N GLU A 108 -14.21 3.83 -2.06
CA GLU A 108 -14.88 3.47 -0.80
C GLU A 108 -15.63 2.13 -0.87
N ASP A 109 -16.22 1.80 -2.01
CA ASP A 109 -16.93 0.53 -2.19
C ASP A 109 -15.92 -0.63 -2.20
N ALA A 110 -14.81 -0.48 -2.93
CA ALA A 110 -13.73 -1.45 -2.93
C ALA A 110 -13.13 -1.59 -1.52
N GLY A 111 -12.91 -0.46 -0.84
CA GLY A 111 -12.48 -0.41 0.55
C GLY A 111 -13.36 -1.28 1.46
N ARG A 112 -14.69 -1.09 1.40
CA ARG A 112 -15.67 -1.87 2.17
C ARG A 112 -15.66 -3.35 1.82
N ILE A 113 -15.62 -3.70 0.52
CA ILE A 113 -15.52 -5.09 0.05
C ILE A 113 -14.30 -5.78 0.65
N LEU A 114 -13.17 -5.06 0.71
CA LEU A 114 -11.90 -5.57 1.20
C LEU A 114 -11.75 -5.48 2.73
N GLY A 115 -12.80 -5.02 3.43
CA GLY A 115 -12.89 -5.04 4.88
C GLY A 115 -12.36 -3.79 5.58
N LEU A 116 -12.31 -2.63 4.93
CA LEU A 116 -12.13 -1.34 5.61
C LEU A 116 -13.33 -1.00 6.49
N ARG A 117 -13.03 -0.40 7.64
CA ARG A 117 -14.00 0.20 8.56
C ARG A 117 -14.12 1.71 8.26
N PRO A 118 -15.19 2.38 8.71
CA PRO A 118 -15.32 3.83 8.55
C PRO A 118 -14.10 4.58 9.12
N GLY A 119 -13.62 5.56 8.36
CA GLY A 119 -12.45 6.37 8.73
C GLY A 119 -11.09 5.73 8.44
N GLU A 120 -11.06 4.47 8.00
CA GLU A 120 -9.82 3.81 7.58
C GLU A 120 -9.56 3.99 6.09
N ARG A 121 -8.30 3.84 5.68
CA ARG A 121 -7.91 3.82 4.26
C ARG A 121 -6.77 2.85 4.01
N PHE A 122 -6.69 2.31 2.80
CA PHE A 122 -5.47 1.59 2.40
C PHE A 122 -4.32 2.57 2.17
N VAL A 123 -3.17 2.23 2.72
CA VAL A 123 -1.85 2.80 2.36
C VAL A 123 -1.29 2.08 1.12
N GLY A 124 -1.72 0.84 0.91
CA GLY A 124 -1.55 0.08 -0.32
C GLY A 124 -1.51 -1.42 -0.06
N PHE A 125 -1.20 -2.17 -1.11
CA PHE A 125 -1.18 -3.62 -1.15
C PHE A 125 0.24 -4.09 -1.43
N VAL A 126 0.76 -4.95 -0.56
CA VAL A 126 2.08 -5.56 -0.70
C VAL A 126 1.89 -6.99 -1.24
N HIS A 127 2.21 -7.18 -2.50
CA HIS A 127 2.20 -8.48 -3.17
C HIS A 127 3.52 -9.20 -2.87
N ILE A 128 3.46 -10.42 -2.35
CA ILE A 128 4.62 -11.17 -1.87
C ILE A 128 4.64 -12.55 -2.53
N GLY A 129 5.78 -12.93 -3.10
CA GLY A 129 5.96 -14.23 -3.74
C GLY A 129 7.42 -14.60 -3.94
N THR A 130 7.68 -15.77 -4.55
CA THR A 130 9.03 -16.21 -4.88
C THR A 130 9.48 -15.53 -6.20
N PRO A 131 10.64 -14.86 -6.23
CA PRO A 131 11.14 -14.28 -7.47
C PRO A 131 11.49 -15.38 -8.48
N THR A 132 11.04 -15.23 -9.72
CA THR A 132 11.40 -16.10 -10.84
C THR A 132 12.45 -15.50 -11.76
N VAL A 133 12.70 -14.19 -11.62
CA VAL A 133 13.68 -13.43 -12.39
C VAL A 133 14.55 -12.59 -11.46
N PRO A 134 15.82 -12.35 -11.81
CA PRO A 134 16.66 -11.41 -11.08
C PRO A 134 16.04 -10.00 -11.07
N PRO A 135 16.08 -9.27 -9.94
CA PRO A 135 15.66 -7.88 -9.91
C PRO A 135 16.53 -7.05 -10.86
N VAL A 136 15.89 -6.25 -11.70
CA VAL A 136 16.57 -5.24 -12.51
C VAL A 136 16.71 -3.97 -11.68
N ASP A 137 17.90 -3.37 -11.69
CA ASP A 137 18.08 -2.10 -11.01
C ASP A 137 17.34 -0.98 -11.75
N ARG A 138 16.94 0.03 -11.00
CA ARG A 138 16.24 1.21 -11.51
C ARG A 138 17.09 2.45 -11.22
N PRO A 139 17.01 3.52 -12.02
CA PRO A 139 17.66 4.78 -11.70
C PRO A 139 17.30 5.25 -10.27
N ARG A 140 18.28 5.80 -9.55
CA ARG A 140 18.07 6.52 -8.29
C ARG A 140 18.27 8.02 -8.56
N PRO A 141 17.58 8.91 -7.84
CA PRO A 141 17.83 10.35 -7.96
C PRO A 141 19.31 10.69 -7.75
N ALA A 142 19.83 11.68 -8.48
CA ALA A 142 21.14 12.22 -8.18
C ALA A 142 21.09 12.94 -6.83
N LEU A 143 22.20 12.89 -6.06
CA LEU A 143 22.22 13.50 -4.73
C LEU A 143 21.96 15.01 -4.79
N ASP A 144 22.51 15.67 -5.81
CA ASP A 144 22.35 17.12 -6.02
C ASP A 144 20.88 17.53 -6.27
N ASP A 145 20.00 16.60 -6.64
CA ASP A 145 18.57 16.86 -6.86
C ASP A 145 17.74 16.74 -5.56
N VAL A 146 18.23 16.03 -4.55
CA VAL A 146 17.44 15.64 -3.36
C VAL A 146 18.11 15.94 -2.02
N VAL A 147 19.35 16.43 -2.03
CA VAL A 147 20.12 16.78 -0.83
C VAL A 147 20.51 18.25 -0.88
N GLU A 148 20.09 19.00 0.13
CA GLU A 148 20.50 20.39 0.34
C GLU A 148 21.16 20.52 1.72
N PHE A 149 22.32 21.17 1.76
CA PHE A 149 22.95 21.56 3.01
C PHE A 149 22.39 22.92 3.43
N TRP A 150 21.77 22.96 4.62
CA TRP A 150 21.23 24.19 5.16
C TRP A 150 22.29 25.30 5.21
N LYS A 151 21.91 26.49 4.77
CA LYS A 151 22.68 27.71 4.93
C LYS A 151 21.83 28.72 5.70
N PRO A 152 22.41 29.48 6.63
CA PRO A 152 21.69 30.59 7.24
C PRO A 152 21.27 31.58 6.16
N ALA A 153 20.12 32.24 6.35
CA ALA A 153 19.76 33.38 5.51
C ALA A 153 20.84 34.46 5.66
N ASP A 154 21.27 35.07 4.55
CA ASP A 154 22.20 36.19 4.59
C ASP A 154 21.63 37.30 5.47
N SER A 155 22.34 37.67 6.54
CA SER A 155 21.88 38.61 7.55
C SER A 155 21.91 40.08 7.09
N ASN A 156 21.85 40.35 5.78
CA ASN A 156 21.95 41.70 5.17
C ASN A 156 20.92 41.91 4.04
N ALA A 157 19.63 41.73 4.35
CA ALA A 157 18.53 42.28 3.57
C ALA A 157 17.72 43.27 4.42
#